data_AF-A0A7W1YDS7-F1
#
_entry.id   AF-A0A7W1YDS7-F1
#
_cell.length_a   1.000
_cell.length_b   1.000
_cell.length_c   1.000
_cell.angle_alpha   90.00
_cell.angle_beta   90.00
_cell.angle_gamma   90.00
#
_symmetry.space_group_name_H-M   'P 1'
#
loop_
_entity.id
_entity.type
_entity.pdbx_description
1 polymer ?
#
loop_
_entity_poly.entity_id
_entity_poly.type
_entity_poly.pdbx_seq_one_letter_code
_entity_poly.pdbx_strand_id
1 'polypeptide(L)'
;MPNYPSRCQHIKVDGIQCGSPSLRRNRYCFFHKRYHEQRIHLSSKQARRNRSFDLPVLEDANSVQVALMQVLRMIATGDIDQRSAALMLYALQTASNNLRNVRFEPIDGHDVILDPREARDTPLFASEQWCDEDYMTEAELEEQAEQAKKPAKMDLGELLLARLDQGL
;
A
#
# COMPACT_ATOMS: atom_id res chain seq x y z
N MET A 1 -19.99 -23.60 2.61
CA MET A 1 -19.58 -22.34 1.97
C MET A 1 -18.47 -21.72 2.82
N PRO A 2 -17.36 -21.23 2.25
CA PRO A 2 -16.35 -20.61 3.07
C PRO A 2 -16.91 -19.29 3.65
N ASN A 3 -17.17 -19.31 4.96
CA ASN A 3 -17.78 -18.23 5.72
C ASN A 3 -16.73 -17.16 6.06
N TYR A 4 -16.25 -16.44 5.04
CA TYR A 4 -15.37 -15.30 5.27
C TYR A 4 -16.23 -14.06 5.55
N PRO A 5 -15.85 -13.25 6.56
CA PRO A 5 -16.57 -12.01 6.83
C PRO A 5 -16.47 -11.07 5.62
N SER A 6 -17.47 -10.20 5.44
CA SER A 6 -17.43 -9.13 4.43
C SER A 6 -16.71 -7.87 4.93
N ARG A 7 -16.53 -7.75 6.26
CA ARG A 7 -15.87 -6.63 6.93
C ARG A 7 -14.69 -7.12 7.77
N CYS A 8 -13.75 -6.21 8.01
CA CYS A 8 -12.64 -6.43 8.92
C CYS A 8 -13.13 -6.83 10.32
N GLN A 9 -12.56 -7.87 10.91
CA GLN A 9 -12.86 -8.32 12.29
C GLN A 9 -12.02 -7.61 13.37
N HIS A 10 -11.21 -6.62 13.00
CA HIS A 10 -10.46 -5.81 13.96
C HIS A 10 -11.43 -4.96 14.78
N ILE A 11 -11.20 -4.94 16.10
CA ILE A 11 -11.92 -4.10 17.06
C ILE A 11 -10.96 -3.00 17.47
N LYS A 12 -11.35 -1.75 17.20
CA LYS A 12 -10.57 -0.57 17.58
C LYS A 12 -10.53 -0.41 19.10
N VAL A 13 -9.70 0.52 19.56
CA VAL A 13 -9.49 0.76 21.01
C VAL A 13 -10.78 1.18 21.73
N ASP A 14 -11.72 1.81 21.03
CA ASP A 14 -13.03 2.22 21.55
C ASP A 14 -14.10 1.11 21.53
N GLY A 15 -13.74 -0.09 21.08
CA GLY A 15 -14.66 -1.23 20.97
C GLY A 15 -15.47 -1.25 19.68
N ILE A 16 -15.29 -0.28 18.77
CA ILE A 16 -15.98 -0.24 17.49
C ILE A 16 -15.26 -1.15 16.49
N GLN A 17 -16.02 -1.96 15.75
CA GLN A 17 -15.47 -2.78 14.68
C GLN A 17 -14.98 -1.89 13.52
N CYS A 18 -13.85 -2.25 12.91
CA CYS A 18 -13.37 -1.59 11.70
C CYS A 18 -14.38 -1.69 10.55
N GLY A 19 -14.73 -0.54 9.97
CA GLY A 19 -15.71 -0.47 8.87
C GLY A 19 -15.21 -1.00 7.53
N SER A 20 -13.89 -1.08 7.34
CA SER A 20 -13.24 -1.44 6.08
C SER A 20 -13.57 -2.87 5.63
N PRO A 21 -13.70 -3.11 4.32
CA PRO A 21 -13.94 -4.45 3.80
C PRO A 21 -12.72 -5.34 4.05
N SER A 22 -12.96 -6.63 4.31
CA SER A 22 -11.90 -7.60 4.50
C SER A 22 -11.31 -8.04 3.17
N LEU A 23 -10.01 -8.33 3.16
CA LEU A 23 -9.36 -8.91 1.99
C LEU A 23 -9.95 -10.28 1.66
N ARG A 24 -9.90 -10.66 0.38
CA ARG A 24 -10.37 -11.96 -0.10
C ARG A 24 -9.69 -13.09 0.68
N ARG A 25 -10.51 -14.01 1.21
CA ARG A 25 -10.05 -15.15 2.05
C ARG A 25 -9.27 -14.72 3.30
N ASN A 26 -9.48 -13.50 3.80
CA ASN A 26 -8.90 -13.01 5.04
C ASN A 26 -10.00 -12.45 5.96
N ARG A 27 -9.71 -12.33 7.26
CA ARG A 27 -10.60 -11.74 8.27
C ARG A 27 -10.34 -10.25 8.49
N TYR A 28 -9.23 -9.73 7.98
CA TYR A 28 -8.80 -8.35 8.18
C TYR A 28 -8.80 -7.57 6.87
N CYS A 29 -8.96 -6.24 6.95
CA CYS A 29 -8.72 -5.33 5.84
C CYS A 29 -7.22 -5.27 5.50
N PHE A 30 -6.88 -4.60 4.40
CA PHE A 30 -5.49 -4.45 3.97
C PHE A 30 -4.59 -3.87 5.06
N PHE A 31 -5.04 -2.78 5.72
CA PHE A 31 -4.32 -2.10 6.78
C PHE A 31 -4.08 -3.01 7.99
N HIS A 32 -5.14 -3.58 8.58
CA HIS A 32 -5.01 -4.42 9.79
C HIS A 32 -4.27 -5.72 9.53
N LYS A 33 -4.41 -6.33 8.34
CA LYS A 33 -3.60 -7.48 7.95
C LYS A 33 -2.10 -7.14 7.99
N ARG A 34 -1.70 -6.06 7.32
CA ARG A 34 -0.31 -5.61 7.28
C ARG A 34 0.22 -5.24 8.66
N TYR A 35 -0.58 -4.56 9.47
CA TYR A 35 -0.22 -4.18 10.83
C TYR A 35 0.05 -5.42 11.70
N HIS A 36 -0.83 -6.42 11.67
CA HIS A 36 -0.64 -7.68 12.40
C HIS A 36 0.61 -8.44 11.94
N GLU A 37 0.88 -8.49 10.63
CA GLU A 37 2.09 -9.12 10.09
C GLU A 37 3.37 -8.41 10.58
N GLN A 38 3.39 -7.08 10.59
CA GLN A 38 4.55 -6.30 11.07
C GLN A 38 4.79 -6.43 12.57
N ARG A 39 3.72 -6.47 13.37
CA ARG A 39 3.76 -6.74 14.82
C ARG A 39 4.48 -8.05 15.15
N ILE A 40 4.18 -9.12 14.40
CA ILE A 40 4.81 -10.44 14.59
C ILE A 40 6.33 -10.36 14.34
N HIS A 41 6.76 -9.62 13.31
CA HIS A 41 8.19 -9.47 13.01
C HIS A 41 8.96 -8.72 14.10
N LEU A 42 8.40 -7.62 14.62
CA LEU A 42 9.02 -6.85 15.72
C LEU A 42 9.21 -7.68 16.99
N SER A 43 8.27 -8.58 17.29
CA SER A 43 8.28 -9.43 18.49
C SER A 43 9.38 -10.52 18.49
N SER A 44 9.87 -10.94 17.31
CA SER A 44 10.52 -12.25 17.18
C SER A 44 11.98 -12.36 17.68
N LYS A 45 12.81 -11.30 17.65
CA LYS A 45 14.20 -11.35 18.17
C LYS A 45 14.73 -10.05 18.80
N GLN A 46 14.35 -8.88 18.29
CA GLN A 46 14.83 -7.57 18.79
C GLN A 46 14.06 -7.10 20.05
N ALA A 47 12.76 -7.40 20.13
CA ALA A 47 11.87 -7.00 21.22
C ALA A 47 12.15 -7.66 22.58
N ARG A 48 12.98 -8.72 22.64
CA ARG A 48 13.36 -9.34 23.91
C ARG A 48 14.52 -8.62 24.62
N ARG A 49 15.26 -7.77 23.90
CA ARG A 49 16.42 -7.02 24.45
C ARG A 49 16.07 -5.60 24.88
N ASN A 50 15.08 -4.97 24.24
CA ASN A 50 14.54 -3.68 24.67
C ASN A 50 13.22 -3.93 25.39
N ARG A 51 12.92 -3.16 26.44
CA ARG A 51 11.56 -3.12 27.02
C ARG A 51 10.59 -2.77 25.89
N SER A 52 9.94 -3.78 25.35
CA SER A 52 9.04 -3.63 24.20
C SER A 52 7.77 -2.96 24.71
N PHE A 53 7.67 -1.65 24.53
CA PHE A 53 6.44 -0.93 24.84
C PHE A 53 5.43 -1.21 23.74
N ASP A 54 4.29 -1.77 24.14
CA ASP A 54 3.21 -2.10 23.23
C ASP A 54 2.21 -0.94 23.18
N LEU A 55 2.44 -0.01 22.25
CA LEU A 55 1.48 1.05 21.93
C LEU A 55 0.40 0.52 20.98
N PRO A 56 -0.87 0.95 21.15
CA PRO A 56 -1.94 0.59 20.22
C PRO A 56 -1.65 1.14 18.81
N VAL A 57 -2.38 0.62 17.82
CA VAL A 57 -2.46 1.27 16.51
C VAL A 57 -3.05 2.66 16.69
N LEU A 58 -2.41 3.71 16.16
CA LEU A 58 -2.91 5.08 16.23
C LEU A 58 -3.92 5.35 15.09
N GLU A 59 -5.01 4.59 15.08
CA GLU A 59 -6.02 4.57 14.02
C GLU A 59 -7.17 5.58 14.23
N ASP A 60 -7.28 6.16 15.42
CA ASP A 60 -8.30 7.15 15.79
C ASP A 60 -7.88 8.02 17.00
N ALA A 61 -8.75 8.95 17.40
CA ALA A 61 -8.49 9.81 18.56
C ALA A 61 -8.40 9.01 19.88
N ASN A 62 -9.19 7.96 20.02
CA ASN A 62 -9.26 7.14 21.23
C ASN A 62 -7.96 6.36 21.44
N SER A 63 -7.42 5.77 20.37
CA SER A 63 -6.14 5.06 20.37
C SER A 63 -4.95 5.98 20.61
N VAL A 64 -4.95 7.20 20.05
CA VAL A 64 -3.95 8.23 20.40
C VAL A 64 -4.01 8.59 21.88
N GLN A 65 -5.21 8.76 22.43
CA GLN A 65 -5.39 9.06 23.85
C GLN A 65 -4.90 7.92 24.74
N VAL A 66 -5.20 6.66 24.39
CA VAL A 66 -4.71 5.50 25.14
C VAL A 66 -3.19 5.38 25.06
N ALA A 67 -2.58 5.64 23.89
CA ALA A 67 -1.12 5.67 23.75
C ALA A 67 -0.49 6.77 24.63
N LEU A 68 -1.10 7.96 24.68
CA LEU A 68 -0.66 9.04 25.56
C LEU A 68 -0.70 8.63 27.04
N MET A 69 -1.78 7.99 27.48
CA MET A 69 -1.91 7.49 28.85
C MET A 69 -0.84 6.45 29.19
N GLN A 70 -0.51 5.56 28.26
CA GLN A 70 0.58 4.59 28.42
C GLN A 70 1.93 5.30 28.56
N VAL A 71 2.22 6.29 27.72
CA VAL A 71 3.47 7.08 27.82
C VAL A 71 3.56 7.81 29.16
N LEU A 72 2.49 8.47 29.61
CA LEU A 72 2.46 9.15 30.90
C LEU A 72 2.70 8.19 32.07
N ARG A 73 2.13 6.98 32.01
CA ARG A 73 2.39 5.93 33.01
C ARG A 73 3.87 5.55 33.03
N MET A 74 4.49 5.35 31.87
CA MET A 74 5.91 4.99 31.76
C MET A 74 6.85 6.08 32.31
N ILE A 75 6.48 7.35 32.11
CA ILE A 75 7.21 8.47 32.71
C ILE A 75 7.08 8.41 34.23
N ALA A 76 5.86 8.21 34.76
CA ALA A 76 5.60 8.16 36.19
C ALA A 76 6.29 6.97 36.89
N THR A 77 6.42 5.82 36.23
CA THR A 77 7.11 4.63 36.76
C THR A 77 8.62 4.67 36.55
N GLY A 78 9.15 5.63 35.79
CA GLY A 78 10.57 5.70 35.45
C GLY A 78 11.02 4.63 34.46
N ASP A 79 10.10 4.09 33.65
CA ASP A 79 10.39 3.03 32.68
C ASP A 79 11.08 3.55 31.41
N ILE A 80 10.98 4.85 31.15
CA ILE A 80 11.62 5.54 30.02
C ILE A 80 12.40 6.77 30.49
N ASP A 81 13.48 7.09 29.78
CA ASP A 81 14.25 8.31 30.00
C ASP A 81 13.52 9.55 29.48
N GLN A 82 13.91 10.72 29.99
CA GLN A 82 13.27 11.99 29.68
C GLN A 82 13.35 12.37 28.19
N ARG A 83 14.41 11.96 27.48
CA ARG A 83 14.57 12.26 26.05
C ARG A 83 13.63 11.39 25.22
N SER A 84 13.53 10.09 25.51
CA SER A 84 12.57 9.19 24.88
C SER A 84 11.13 9.63 25.14
N ALA A 85 10.82 10.04 26.38
CA ALA A 85 9.52 10.58 26.74
C ALA A 85 9.15 11.82 25.90
N ALA A 86 10.07 12.78 25.78
CA ALA A 86 9.85 13.98 24.98
C ALA A 86 9.58 13.65 23.49
N LEU A 87 10.34 12.72 22.91
CA LEU A 87 10.14 12.27 21.52
C LEU A 87 8.79 11.57 21.33
N MET A 88 8.39 10.70 22.26
CA MET A 88 7.10 10.00 22.20
C MET A 88 5.92 10.97 22.30
N LEU A 89 5.96 11.91 23.25
CA LEU A 89 4.92 12.91 23.42
C LEU A 89 4.80 13.80 22.18
N TYR A 90 5.93 14.18 21.58
CA TYR A 90 5.93 14.94 20.33
C TYR A 90 5.37 14.14 19.15
N ALA A 91 5.73 12.85 19.02
CA ALA A 91 5.17 11.98 17.99
C ALA A 91 3.64 11.81 18.14
N LEU A 92 3.14 11.65 19.38
CA LEU A 92 1.71 11.57 19.66
C LEU A 92 0.98 12.88 19.39
N GLN A 93 1.63 14.04 19.63
CA GLN A 93 1.10 15.34 19.22
C GLN A 93 0.96 15.43 17.70
N THR A 94 1.97 14.98 16.95
CA THR A 94 1.91 14.92 15.48
C THR A 94 0.79 13.98 15.02
N ALA A 95 0.65 12.81 15.63
CA ALA A 95 -0.44 11.88 15.33
C ALA A 95 -1.82 12.53 15.58
N SER A 96 -2.01 13.17 16.74
CA SER A 96 -3.24 13.90 17.08
C SER A 96 -3.57 15.00 16.06
N ASN A 97 -2.57 15.78 15.66
CA ASN A 97 -2.74 16.82 14.64
C ASN A 97 -3.10 16.25 13.26
N ASN A 98 -2.66 15.03 12.95
CA ASN A 98 -2.96 14.39 11.68
C ASN A 98 -4.35 13.76 11.63
N LEU A 99 -5.01 13.53 12.76
CA LEU A 99 -6.34 12.88 12.81
C LEU A 99 -7.40 13.58 11.94
N ARG A 100 -7.30 14.91 11.77
CA ARG A 100 -8.19 15.67 10.86
C ARG A 100 -7.91 15.45 9.37
N ASN A 101 -6.72 14.95 9.04
CA ASN A 101 -6.20 14.81 7.68
C ASN A 101 -6.07 13.35 7.23
N VAL A 102 -6.24 12.37 8.13
CA VAL A 102 -6.12 10.95 7.83
C VAL A 102 -7.45 10.24 8.03
N ARG A 103 -7.74 9.26 7.17
CA ARG A 103 -8.87 8.34 7.32
C ARG A 103 -8.36 6.93 7.06
N PHE A 104 -8.51 6.06 8.04
CA PHE A 104 -8.11 4.65 7.94
C PHE A 104 -9.23 3.75 7.40
N GLU A 105 -10.45 4.28 7.36
CA GLU A 105 -11.61 3.62 6.78
C GLU A 105 -11.96 4.29 5.44
N PRO A 106 -12.22 3.49 4.39
CA PRO A 106 -12.61 4.01 3.09
C PRO A 106 -13.99 4.67 3.19
N ILE A 107 -14.18 5.76 2.43
CA ILE A 107 -15.48 6.44 2.34
C ILE A 107 -16.46 5.56 1.56
N ASP A 108 -16.01 5.02 0.42
CA ASP A 108 -16.79 4.13 -0.43
C ASP A 108 -16.18 2.72 -0.49
N GLY A 109 -17.03 1.71 -0.41
CA GLY A 109 -16.60 0.30 -0.43
C GLY A 109 -15.94 -0.14 -1.73
N HIS A 110 -16.12 0.63 -2.81
CA HIS A 110 -15.55 0.36 -4.14
C HIS A 110 -14.12 0.86 -4.30
N ASP A 111 -13.64 1.72 -3.41
CA ASP A 111 -12.27 2.28 -3.47
C ASP A 111 -11.20 1.30 -2.95
N VAL A 112 -11.62 0.16 -2.38
CA VAL A 112 -10.70 -0.80 -1.76
C VAL A 112 -10.56 -2.05 -2.60
N ILE A 113 -9.33 -2.28 -3.08
CA ILE A 113 -8.94 -3.51 -3.75
C ILE A 113 -8.95 -4.67 -2.74
N LEU A 114 -9.91 -5.59 -2.88
CA LEU A 114 -10.08 -6.73 -1.97
C LEU A 114 -9.10 -7.88 -2.26
N ASP A 115 -8.67 -8.02 -3.51
CA ASP A 115 -7.65 -8.97 -3.93
C ASP A 115 -6.51 -8.20 -4.62
N PRO A 116 -5.30 -8.13 -4.02
CA PRO A 116 -4.17 -7.44 -4.62
C PRO A 116 -3.80 -7.94 -6.03
N ARG A 117 -4.21 -9.16 -6.40
CA ARG A 117 -3.99 -9.71 -7.74
C ARG A 117 -4.90 -9.08 -8.80
N GLU A 118 -6.08 -8.66 -8.39
CA GLU A 118 -7.09 -7.99 -9.23
C GLU A 118 -6.84 -6.48 -9.30
N ALA A 119 -5.75 -5.97 -8.69
CA ALA A 119 -5.37 -4.56 -8.76
C ALA A 119 -5.15 -4.07 -10.19
N ARG A 120 -4.68 -4.95 -11.09
CA ARG A 120 -4.50 -4.67 -12.52
C ARG A 120 -5.81 -4.38 -13.26
N ASP A 121 -6.92 -4.89 -12.74
CA ASP A 121 -8.23 -4.76 -13.36
C ASP A 121 -9.00 -3.56 -12.79
N THR A 122 -8.34 -2.70 -12.01
CA THR A 122 -8.96 -1.51 -11.43
C THR A 122 -9.07 -0.39 -12.46
N PRO A 123 -10.06 0.52 -12.31
CA PRO A 123 -10.18 1.68 -13.18
C PRO A 123 -8.93 2.57 -13.23
N LEU A 124 -8.07 2.51 -12.21
CA LEU A 124 -6.79 3.22 -12.17
C LEU A 124 -5.76 2.67 -13.16
N PHE A 125 -5.81 1.38 -13.47
CA PHE A 125 -4.98 0.74 -14.51
C PHE A 125 -5.60 0.86 -15.92
N ALA A 126 -6.88 1.24 -16.02
CA ALA A 126 -7.55 1.43 -17.30
C ALA A 126 -7.13 2.74 -18.00
N SER A 127 -6.65 3.73 -17.25
CA SER A 127 -5.94 4.87 -17.79
C SER A 127 -4.46 4.53 -17.89
N GLU A 128 -3.88 4.51 -19.09
CA GLU A 128 -2.42 4.57 -19.28
C GLU A 128 -1.93 5.91 -18.71
N GLN A 129 -1.62 5.92 -17.41
CA GLN A 129 -1.12 7.11 -16.72
C GLN A 129 0.31 7.44 -17.15
N TRP A 130 1.04 6.43 -17.64
CA TRP A 130 2.43 6.48 -18.05
C TRP A 130 2.52 5.69 -19.36
N CYS A 131 3.17 6.24 -20.38
CA CYS A 131 3.54 5.50 -21.58
C CYS A 131 4.97 4.96 -21.44
N ASP A 132 5.33 3.97 -22.27
CA ASP A 132 6.68 3.41 -22.26
C ASP A 132 7.74 4.52 -22.47
N GLU A 133 7.41 5.55 -23.26
CA GLU A 133 8.27 6.72 -23.51
C GLU A 133 8.60 7.53 -22.24
N ASP A 134 7.73 7.52 -21.22
CA ASP A 134 7.99 8.20 -19.93
C ASP A 134 9.11 7.54 -19.11
N TYR A 135 9.47 6.30 -19.45
CA TYR A 135 10.55 5.55 -18.82
C TYR A 135 11.82 5.50 -19.66
N MET A 136 11.80 6.04 -20.88
CA MET A 136 12.93 6.04 -21.79
C MET A 136 13.79 7.28 -21.55
N THR A 137 15.10 7.10 -21.58
CA THR A 137 16.04 8.22 -21.62
C THR A 137 15.97 8.93 -22.97
N GLU A 138 16.39 10.20 -23.02
CA GLU A 138 16.41 10.98 -24.26
C GLU A 138 17.15 10.26 -25.39
N ALA A 139 18.26 9.57 -25.08
CA ALA A 139 19.02 8.78 -26.03
C ALA A 139 18.25 7.55 -26.55
N GLU A 140 17.49 6.88 -25.68
CA GLU A 140 16.66 5.73 -26.06
C GLU A 140 15.46 6.16 -26.91
N LEU A 141 14.87 7.33 -26.64
CA LEU A 141 13.81 7.93 -27.46
C LEU A 141 14.31 8.30 -28.86
N GLU A 142 15.50 8.90 -28.95
CA GLU A 142 16.13 9.24 -30.24
C GLU A 142 16.43 7.98 -31.07
N GLU A 143 16.95 6.93 -30.44
CA GLU A 143 17.24 5.66 -31.10
C GLU A 143 15.95 4.98 -31.61
N GLN A 144 14.88 5.01 -30.82
CA GLN A 144 13.57 4.46 -31.19
C GLN A 144 12.95 5.24 -32.36
N ALA A 145 13.06 6.57 -32.36
CA ALA A 145 12.61 7.43 -33.45
C ALA A 145 13.42 7.22 -34.74
N GLU A 146 14.72 6.93 -34.64
CA GLU A 146 15.57 6.57 -35.78
C GLU A 146 15.23 5.18 -36.34
N GLN A 147 14.94 4.22 -35.46
CA GLN A 147 14.51 2.87 -35.86
C GLN A 147 13.15 2.90 -36.55
N ALA A 148 12.20 3.72 -36.08
CA ALA A 148 10.88 3.90 -36.69
C ALA A 148 10.93 4.56 -38.10
N LYS A 149 11.98 5.33 -38.40
CA LYS A 149 12.19 5.95 -39.73
C LYS A 149 12.81 5.00 -40.77
N LYS A 150 13.33 3.84 -40.37
CA LYS A 150 13.88 2.86 -41.32
C LYS A 150 12.71 2.18 -42.05
N PRO A 151 12.63 2.22 -43.39
CA PRO A 151 11.56 1.55 -44.10
C PRO A 151 11.61 0.05 -43.84
N ALA A 152 10.47 -0.57 -43.58
CA ALA A 152 10.34 -2.02 -43.51
C ALA A 152 10.94 -2.58 -44.81
N LYS A 153 12.00 -3.38 -44.71
CA LYS A 153 12.53 -4.10 -45.87
C LYS A 153 11.41 -5.00 -46.38
N MET A 154 10.74 -4.60 -47.46
CA MET A 154 9.89 -5.51 -48.22
C MET A 154 10.76 -6.69 -48.63
N ASP A 155 10.35 -7.89 -48.21
CA ASP A 155 11.05 -9.12 -48.52
C ASP A 155 11.05 -9.30 -50.05
N LEU A 156 12.23 -9.42 -50.65
CA LEU A 156 12.40 -9.59 -52.09
C LEU A 156 11.72 -10.88 -52.60
N GLY A 157 11.41 -11.82 -51.69
CA GLY A 157 10.67 -13.05 -51.96
C GLY A 157 9.20 -12.81 -52.36
N GLU A 158 8.52 -11.80 -51.80
CA GLU A 158 7.11 -11.52 -52.11
C GLU A 158 6.95 -10.79 -53.47
N LEU A 159 7.95 -10.00 -53.88
CA LEU A 159 7.99 -9.31 -55.17
C LEU A 159 8.19 -10.25 -56.37
N LEU A 160 8.85 -11.39 -56.16
CA LEU A 160 9.09 -12.40 -57.21
C LEU A 160 7.88 -13.30 -57.43
N LEU A 161 7.10 -13.61 -56.39
CA LEU A 161 5.85 -14.36 -56.52
C LEU A 161 4.76 -13.55 -57.25
N ALA A 162 4.69 -12.23 -57.02
CA ALA A 162 3.74 -11.35 -57.71
C ALA A 162 3.99 -11.19 -59.23
N ARG A 163 5.20 -11.47 -59.72
CA ARG A 163 5.54 -11.38 -61.16
C ARG A 163 5.35 -12.68 -61.95
N LEU A 164 5.24 -13.83 -61.27
CA LEU A 164 5.01 -15.12 -61.94
C LEU A 164 3.52 -15.38 -62.25
N ASP A 165 2.60 -14.69 -61.56
CA ASP A 165 1.15 -14.76 -61.82
C ASP A 165 0.66 -13.84 -62.97
N GLN A 166 1.54 -12.99 -63.54
CA GLN A 166 1.22 -12.13 -64.70
C GLN A 166 1.85 -12.63 -66.00
N GLY A 167 1.95 -13.95 -66.17
CA GLY A 167 2.32 -14.56 -67.44
C GLY A 167 1.17 -14.52 -68.45
N LEU A 168 1.11 -13.45 -69.27
CA LEU A 168 0.83 -13.44 -70.72
C LEU A 168 0.97 -12.02 -71.30
#